data_AF-V9NEW3-F1
#
_entry.id   AF-V9NEW3-F1
#
_cell.length_a   1.000
_cell.length_b   1.000
_cell.length_c   1.000
_cell.angle_alpha   90.00
_cell.angle_beta   90.00
_cell.angle_gamma   90.00
#
_symmetry.space_group_name_H-M   'P 1'
#
loop_
_entity.id
_entity.type
_entity.pdbx_description
1 polymer ?
#
loop_
_entity_poly.entity_id
_entity_poly.type
_entity_poly.pdbx_seq_one_letter_code
_entity_poly.pdbx_strand_id
1 'polypeptide(L)'
;VPQAVLPDTVFEAVVNIPYDTKVQQVTASGAPGPLNVGAVVILPEGFKLAPKGRMSDELKAKTKGVFVQPYSKTRPNILVVGPILGEKNREVTFPILAPDPAQDKSVHYLNYPIYVGANRGRGQVYPSGEKSNNNTFTST
;
A
#
# COMPACT_ATOMS: atom_id res chain seq x y z
N VAL A 1 -5.06 9.99 -6.68
CA VAL A 1 -6.40 9.42 -6.97
C VAL A 1 -7.17 10.39 -7.86
N PRO A 2 -8.14 9.93 -8.65
CA PRO A 2 -9.04 10.82 -9.39
C PRO A 2 -9.81 11.74 -8.43
N GLN A 3 -10.26 12.89 -8.93
CA GLN A 3 -11.12 13.82 -8.17
C GLN A 3 -12.46 13.17 -7.78
N ALA A 4 -13.03 12.40 -8.70
CA ALA A 4 -14.28 11.67 -8.52
C ALA A 4 -14.24 10.37 -9.33
N VAL A 5 -15.03 9.39 -8.92
CA VAL A 5 -15.15 8.09 -9.57
C VAL A 5 -16.62 7.71 -9.69
N LEU A 6 -16.96 7.05 -10.80
CA LEU A 6 -18.31 6.52 -10.99
C LEU A 6 -18.48 5.19 -10.21
N PRO A 7 -19.72 4.80 -9.90
CA PRO A 7 -20.05 3.47 -9.38
C PRO A 7 -19.49 2.34 -10.23
N ASP A 8 -19.21 1.19 -9.61
CA ASP A 8 -18.72 -0.04 -10.25
C ASP A 8 -17.54 0.19 -11.24
N THR A 9 -16.72 1.21 -10.99
CA THR A 9 -15.63 1.59 -11.88
C THR A 9 -14.28 1.28 -11.24
N VAL A 10 -13.35 0.76 -12.06
CA VAL A 10 -11.97 0.54 -11.64
C VAL A 10 -11.17 1.82 -11.84
N PHE A 11 -10.44 2.25 -10.81
CA PHE A 11 -9.54 3.39 -10.87
C PHE A 11 -8.20 3.10 -10.17
N GLU A 12 -7.22 3.97 -10.43
CA GLU A 12 -5.87 3.85 -9.87
C GLU A 12 -5.69 4.78 -8.66
N ALA A 13 -5.21 4.22 -7.55
CA ALA A 13 -4.59 4.99 -6.48
C ALA A 13 -3.08 4.77 -6.52
N VAL A 14 -2.32 5.85 -6.73
CA VAL A 14 -0.86 5.80 -6.81
C VAL A 14 -0.28 6.31 -5.49
N VAL A 15 0.53 5.48 -4.84
CA VAL A 15 1.24 5.81 -3.60
C VAL A 15 2.72 6.00 -3.91
N ASN A 16 3.21 7.22 -3.66
CA ASN A 16 4.61 7.58 -3.83
C ASN A 16 5.38 7.44 -2.52
N ILE A 17 6.46 6.67 -2.55
CA ILE A 17 7.36 6.39 -1.42
C ILE A 17 8.78 6.83 -1.82
N PRO A 18 9.01 8.13 -2.05
CA PRO A 18 10.28 8.63 -2.56
C PRO A 18 11.38 8.40 -1.53
N TYR A 19 12.60 8.11 -1.96
CA TYR A 19 13.82 8.12 -1.15
C TYR A 19 15.06 8.19 -2.04
N ASP A 20 16.19 8.59 -1.47
CA ASP A 20 17.47 8.58 -2.19
C ASP A 20 17.99 7.14 -2.30
N THR A 21 18.04 6.62 -3.53
CA THR A 21 18.49 5.26 -3.83
C THR A 21 20.00 5.06 -3.65
N LYS A 22 20.78 6.15 -3.55
CA LYS A 22 22.21 6.08 -3.22
C LYS A 22 22.43 5.78 -1.74
N VAL A 23 21.44 6.06 -0.89
CA VAL A 23 21.50 5.80 0.54
C VAL A 23 21.07 4.35 0.83
N GLN A 24 21.96 3.62 1.49
CA GLN A 24 21.72 2.25 1.94
C GLN A 24 21.28 2.24 3.41
N GLN A 25 20.57 1.18 3.82
CA GLN A 25 20.18 0.96 5.22
C GLN A 25 21.02 -0.13 5.86
N VAL A 26 21.05 -0.14 7.20
CA VAL A 26 21.60 -1.26 7.98
C VAL A 26 20.64 -2.45 7.89
N THR A 27 21.09 -3.53 7.26
CA THR A 27 20.32 -4.78 7.14
C THR A 27 20.31 -5.58 8.45
N ALA A 28 19.58 -6.69 8.48
CA ALA A 28 19.53 -7.56 9.67
C ALA A 28 20.91 -8.15 10.04
N SER A 29 21.82 -8.32 9.07
CA SER A 29 23.20 -8.77 9.33
C SER A 29 24.14 -7.65 9.80
N GLY A 30 23.68 -6.40 9.81
CA GLY A 30 24.51 -5.23 10.10
C GLY A 30 25.22 -4.62 8.88
N ALA A 31 25.26 -5.32 7.75
CA ALA A 31 25.84 -4.79 6.51
C ALA A 31 24.92 -3.73 5.85
N PRO A 32 25.47 -2.75 5.11
CA PRO A 32 24.69 -1.86 4.26
C PRO A 32 23.96 -2.62 3.14
N GLY A 33 22.72 -2.23 2.84
CA GLY A 33 21.94 -2.82 1.75
C GLY A 33 20.77 -1.96 1.28
N PRO A 34 20.05 -2.41 0.24
CA PRO A 34 18.92 -1.66 -0.33
C PRO A 34 17.74 -1.59 0.64
N LEU A 35 16.87 -0.60 0.39
CA LEU A 35 15.62 -0.43 1.13
C LEU A 35 14.48 -1.18 0.44
N ASN A 36 13.63 -1.81 1.26
CA ASN A 36 12.32 -2.26 0.83
C ASN A 36 11.28 -1.21 1.19
N VAL A 37 10.16 -1.23 0.48
CA VAL A 37 9.01 -0.36 0.72
C VAL A 37 7.75 -1.17 0.96
N GLY A 38 6.79 -0.56 1.63
CA GLY A 38 5.46 -1.11 1.83
C GLY A 38 4.46 0.02 2.09
N ALA A 39 3.19 -0.26 1.89
CA ALA A 39 2.13 0.71 2.11
C ALA A 39 0.83 0.04 2.56
N VAL A 40 0.02 0.82 3.26
CA VAL A 40 -1.37 0.55 3.59
C VAL A 40 -2.23 1.69 3.05
N VAL A 41 -3.32 1.33 2.37
CA VAL A 41 -4.33 2.27 1.88
C VAL A 41 -5.65 1.88 2.51
N ILE A 42 -6.23 2.77 3.29
CA ILE A 42 -7.53 2.60 3.95
C ILE A 42 -8.56 3.33 3.09
N LEU A 43 -9.42 2.55 2.45
CA LEU A 43 -10.48 3.05 1.59
C LEU A 43 -11.80 3.14 2.34
N PRO A 44 -12.77 3.93 1.83
CA PRO A 44 -14.12 3.95 2.37
C PRO A 44 -14.77 2.56 2.25
N GLU A 45 -15.83 2.34 3.03
CA GLU A 45 -16.57 1.09 2.97
C GLU A 45 -17.10 0.78 1.56
N GLY A 46 -17.16 -0.51 1.22
CA GLY A 46 -17.56 -1.01 -0.10
C GLY A 46 -16.47 -0.96 -1.19
N PHE A 47 -15.49 -0.05 -1.07
CA PHE A 47 -14.33 -0.06 -1.97
C PHE A 47 -13.47 -1.31 -1.72
N LYS A 48 -12.91 -1.87 -2.79
CA LYS A 48 -12.10 -3.10 -2.70
C LYS A 48 -11.06 -3.16 -3.80
N LEU A 49 -10.12 -4.09 -3.66
CA LEU A 49 -9.18 -4.42 -4.73
C LEU A 49 -9.94 -4.87 -5.99
N ALA A 50 -9.59 -4.30 -7.14
CA ALA A 50 -10.21 -4.65 -8.41
C ALA A 50 -9.90 -6.11 -8.78
N PRO A 51 -10.90 -6.92 -9.16
CA PRO A 51 -10.67 -8.27 -9.68
C PRO A 51 -9.84 -8.22 -10.97
N LYS A 52 -8.95 -9.20 -11.18
CA LYS A 52 -8.08 -9.26 -12.36
C LYS A 52 -8.83 -9.18 -13.70
N GLY A 53 -10.06 -9.71 -13.76
CA GLY A 53 -10.90 -9.67 -14.97
C GLY A 53 -11.48 -8.28 -15.29
N ARG A 54 -11.50 -7.36 -14.33
CA ARG A 54 -12.01 -5.98 -14.50
C ARG A 54 -10.90 -4.96 -14.78
N MET A 55 -9.63 -5.38 -14.71
CA MET A 55 -8.48 -4.50 -14.97
C MET A 55 -8.18 -4.43 -16.47
N SER A 56 -7.82 -3.23 -16.95
CA SER A 56 -7.23 -3.06 -18.28
C SER A 56 -5.87 -3.75 -18.37
N ASP A 57 -5.41 -4.07 -19.59
CA ASP A 57 -4.12 -4.74 -19.78
C ASP A 57 -2.94 -3.85 -19.38
N GLU A 58 -3.07 -2.54 -19.53
CA GLU A 58 -2.10 -1.56 -19.01
C GLU A 58 -2.00 -1.66 -17.47
N LEU A 59 -3.14 -1.70 -16.77
CA LEU A 59 -3.17 -1.78 -15.31
C LEU A 59 -2.63 -3.13 -14.80
N LYS A 60 -2.88 -4.22 -15.52
CA LYS A 60 -2.26 -5.53 -15.24
C LYS A 60 -0.75 -5.48 -15.42
N ALA A 61 -0.25 -4.77 -16.42
CA ALA A 61 1.19 -4.61 -16.63
C ALA A 61 1.84 -3.80 -15.51
N LYS A 62 1.24 -2.65 -15.12
CA LYS A 62 1.73 -1.80 -14.02
C LYS A 62 1.79 -2.50 -12.67
N THR A 63 0.82 -3.38 -12.40
CA THR A 63 0.72 -4.11 -11.12
C THR A 63 1.39 -5.48 -11.14
N LYS A 64 2.06 -5.84 -12.24
CA LYS A 64 2.71 -7.15 -12.39
C LYS A 64 3.84 -7.31 -11.37
N GLY A 65 3.77 -8.37 -10.57
CA GLY A 65 4.76 -8.67 -9.53
C GLY A 65 4.55 -7.90 -8.21
N VAL A 66 3.56 -7.00 -8.15
CA VAL A 66 3.13 -6.35 -6.91
C VAL A 66 1.91 -7.08 -6.37
N PHE A 67 2.05 -7.67 -5.19
CA PHE A 67 0.98 -8.41 -4.54
C PHE A 67 0.27 -7.53 -3.53
N VAL A 68 -0.85 -6.93 -3.94
CA VAL A 68 -1.74 -6.20 -3.04
C VAL A 68 -2.72 -7.18 -2.40
N GLN A 69 -2.90 -7.08 -1.09
CA GLN A 69 -3.78 -7.96 -0.32
C GLN A 69 -4.73 -7.14 0.55
N PRO A 70 -5.96 -7.63 0.80
CA PRO A 70 -6.80 -7.05 1.84
C PRO A 70 -6.18 -7.33 3.22
N TYR A 71 -6.31 -6.37 4.15
CA TYR A 71 -5.80 -6.49 5.51
C TYR A 71 -6.37 -7.69 6.26
N SER A 72 -7.65 -7.99 6.01
CA SER A 72 -8.34 -9.17 6.56
C SER A 72 -9.58 -9.51 5.72
N LYS A 73 -10.15 -10.70 5.95
CA LYS A 73 -11.40 -11.12 5.32
C LYS A 73 -12.58 -10.18 5.61
N THR A 74 -12.58 -9.56 6.79
CA THR A 74 -13.63 -8.64 7.25
C THR A 74 -13.38 -7.18 6.88
N ARG A 75 -12.17 -6.83 6.40
CA ARG A 75 -11.79 -5.46 6.01
C ARG A 75 -11.18 -5.45 4.61
N PRO A 76 -11.99 -5.70 3.57
CA PRO A 76 -11.52 -5.75 2.17
C PRO A 76 -11.16 -4.37 1.60
N ASN A 77 -11.63 -3.29 2.23
CA ASN A 77 -11.35 -1.90 1.92
C ASN A 77 -9.97 -1.42 2.42
N ILE A 78 -9.31 -2.17 3.29
CA ILE A 78 -7.94 -1.86 3.72
C ILE A 78 -6.99 -2.71 2.90
N LEU A 79 -6.18 -2.06 2.06
CA LEU A 79 -5.24 -2.72 1.16
C LEU A 79 -3.83 -2.56 1.69
N VAL A 80 -3.08 -3.66 1.75
CA VAL A 80 -1.67 -3.69 2.15
C VAL A 80 -0.80 -4.22 1.02
N VAL A 81 0.42 -3.70 0.93
CA VAL A 81 1.44 -4.13 -0.02
C VAL A 81 2.82 -4.08 0.64
N GLY A 82 3.68 -5.01 0.25
CA GLY A 82 5.06 -5.08 0.71
C GLY A 82 5.34 -6.25 1.65
N PRO A 83 6.62 -6.44 2.02
CA PRO A 83 7.77 -5.67 1.57
C PRO A 83 8.12 -5.96 0.09
N ILE A 84 8.36 -4.92 -0.70
CA ILE A 84 8.84 -5.01 -2.08
C ILE A 84 10.11 -4.18 -2.26
N LEU A 85 10.95 -4.53 -3.24
CA LEU A 85 12.22 -3.86 -3.47
C LEU A 85 12.00 -2.37 -3.82
N GLY A 86 12.50 -1.48 -2.98
CA GLY A 86 12.26 -0.03 -3.09
C GLY A 86 12.81 0.57 -4.36
N GLU A 87 13.99 0.14 -4.82
CA GLU A 87 14.67 0.70 -6.00
C GLU A 87 13.76 0.78 -7.24
N LYS A 88 12.96 -0.29 -7.44
CA LYS A 88 12.06 -0.46 -8.57
C LYS A 88 10.61 -0.06 -8.28
N ASN A 89 10.21 0.04 -7.02
CA ASN A 89 8.80 0.19 -6.61
C ASN A 89 8.55 1.42 -5.72
N ARG A 90 9.20 2.55 -6.01
CA ARG A 90 8.95 3.84 -5.31
C ARG A 90 7.57 4.42 -5.60
N GLU A 91 6.95 3.98 -6.68
CA GLU A 91 5.57 4.29 -7.04
C GLU A 91 4.79 2.97 -7.03
N VAL A 92 3.74 2.89 -6.22
CA VAL A 92 2.92 1.68 -6.09
C VAL A 92 1.48 1.99 -6.48
N THR A 93 1.02 1.34 -7.54
CA THR A 93 -0.35 1.48 -8.04
C THR A 93 -1.28 0.45 -7.41
N PHE A 94 -2.35 0.93 -6.80
CA PHE A 94 -3.44 0.12 -6.25
C PHE A 94 -4.64 0.18 -7.23
N PRO A 95 -5.03 -0.95 -7.83
CA PRO A 95 -6.22 -1.02 -8.66
C PRO A 95 -7.46 -1.18 -7.78
N ILE A 96 -8.31 -0.17 -7.72
CA ILE A 96 -9.45 -0.12 -6.79
C ILE A 96 -10.75 -0.19 -7.59
N LEU A 97 -11.69 -1.00 -7.13
CA LEU A 97 -13.07 -1.02 -7.61
C LEU A 97 -13.96 -0.22 -6.66
N ALA A 98 -14.63 0.80 -7.19
CA ALA A 98 -15.64 1.56 -6.48
C ALA A 98 -16.91 0.70 -6.27
N PRO A 99 -17.61 0.86 -5.13
CA PRO A 99 -18.87 0.16 -4.90
C PRO A 99 -20.00 0.76 -5.75
N ASP A 100 -21.15 0.09 -5.77
CA ASP A 100 -22.35 0.57 -6.46
C ASP A 100 -23.50 0.81 -5.46
N PRO A 101 -23.85 2.08 -5.15
CA PRO A 101 -24.99 2.40 -4.30
C PRO A 101 -26.35 1.90 -4.79
N ALA A 102 -26.48 1.55 -6.08
CA ALA A 102 -27.70 0.93 -6.60
C ALA A 102 -27.85 -0.54 -6.15
N GLN A 103 -26.73 -1.22 -5.89
CA GLN A 103 -26.69 -2.64 -5.49
C GLN A 103 -26.45 -2.82 -3.98
N ASP A 104 -25.83 -1.83 -3.34
CA ASP A 104 -25.51 -1.85 -1.90
C ASP A 104 -26.03 -0.59 -1.21
N LYS A 105 -27.04 -0.75 -0.36
CA LYS A 105 -27.67 0.36 0.38
C LYS A 105 -26.81 0.93 1.50
N SER A 106 -25.72 0.24 1.88
CA SER A 106 -24.80 0.70 2.93
C SER A 106 -23.80 1.75 2.45
N VAL A 107 -23.68 1.95 1.13
CA VAL A 107 -22.81 2.96 0.52
C VAL A 107 -23.65 4.08 -0.12
N HIS A 108 -23.10 5.30 -0.11
CA HIS A 108 -23.79 6.49 -0.62
C HIS A 108 -22.86 7.33 -1.50
N TYR A 109 -23.45 8.19 -2.34
CA TYR A 109 -22.71 9.19 -3.11
C TYR A 109 -22.27 10.34 -2.21
N LEU A 110 -21.04 10.28 -1.71
CA LEU A 110 -20.48 11.29 -0.82
C LEU A 110 -18.99 11.50 -1.14
N ASN A 111 -18.44 12.57 -0.56
CA ASN A 111 -16.99 12.74 -0.48
C ASN A 111 -16.47 11.93 0.69
N TYR A 112 -15.61 10.96 0.41
CA TYR A 112 -15.00 10.12 1.45
C TYR A 112 -13.50 10.38 1.57
N PRO A 113 -12.93 10.31 2.78
CA PRO A 113 -11.49 10.36 2.97
C PRO A 113 -10.84 9.04 2.54
N ILE A 114 -9.58 9.12 2.10
CA ILE A 114 -8.69 7.98 1.90
C ILE A 114 -7.48 8.21 2.78
N TYR A 115 -7.11 7.22 3.60
CA TYR A 115 -5.91 7.32 4.44
C TYR A 115 -4.81 6.45 3.86
N VAL A 116 -3.59 6.97 3.85
CA VAL A 116 -2.42 6.28 3.30
C VAL A 116 -1.32 6.27 4.35
N GLY A 117 -0.81 5.09 4.65
CA GLY A 117 0.42 4.89 5.38
C GLY A 117 1.45 4.26 4.46
N ALA A 118 2.66 4.82 4.39
CA ALA A 118 3.73 4.29 3.57
C ALA A 118 5.02 4.24 4.38
N ASN A 119 5.79 3.17 4.20
CA ASN A 119 7.05 2.94 4.89
C ASN A 119 8.15 2.55 3.90
N ARG A 120 9.37 2.96 4.24
CA ARG A 120 10.61 2.54 3.60
C ARG A 120 11.62 2.13 4.65
N GLY A 121 12.42 1.11 4.36
CA GLY A 121 13.45 0.62 5.28
C GLY A 121 12.91 -0.11 6.50
N ARG A 122 13.82 -0.50 7.39
CA ARG A 122 13.55 -1.35 8.56
C ARG A 122 13.04 -0.55 9.75
N GLY A 123 12.08 -1.15 10.46
CA GLY A 123 11.55 -0.61 11.72
C GLY A 123 12.53 -0.68 12.87
N GLN A 124 12.25 0.11 13.91
CA GLN A 124 13.10 0.31 15.08
C GLN A 124 12.81 -0.69 16.20
N VAL A 125 11.63 -1.31 16.18
CA VAL A 125 11.11 -2.19 17.24
C VAL A 125 10.44 -3.41 16.60
N TYR A 126 10.67 -4.58 17.17
CA TYR A 126 10.02 -5.84 16.78
C TYR A 126 8.65 -5.99 17.45
N PRO A 127 7.78 -6.88 16.94
CA PRO A 127 6.52 -7.20 17.63
C PRO A 127 6.71 -7.70 19.08
N SER A 128 7.89 -8.24 19.42
CA SER A 128 8.27 -8.61 20.79
C SER A 128 8.48 -7.42 21.74
N GLY A 129 8.58 -6.19 21.22
CA GLY A 129 8.94 -4.98 21.97
C GLY A 129 10.44 -4.70 22.02
N GLU A 130 11.27 -5.63 21.53
CA GLU A 130 12.73 -5.46 21.50
C GLU A 130 13.17 -4.46 20.42
N LYS A 131 14.23 -3.69 20.70
CA LYS A 131 14.84 -2.77 19.73
C LYS A 131 15.56 -3.53 18.62
N SER A 132 15.49 -3.02 17.39
CA SER A 132 16.29 -3.52 16.27
C SER A 132 17.69 -2.91 16.25
N ASN A 133 18.59 -3.49 15.44
CA ASN A 133 19.91 -2.90 15.14
C ASN A 133 19.84 -1.64 14.25
N ASN A 134 18.65 -1.22 13.80
CA ASN A 134 18.43 0.06 13.11
C ASN A 134 17.80 1.07 14.08
N ASN A 135 18.48 1.31 15.21
CA ASN A 135 17.97 2.12 16.30
C ASN A 135 19.13 2.79 17.07
N THR A 136 18.83 3.86 17.81
CA THR A 136 19.79 4.51 18.69
C THR A 136 19.86 3.78 20.03
N PHE A 137 21.08 3.51 20.49
CA PHE A 137 21.37 2.99 21.82
C PHE A 137 21.92 4.13 22.68
N THR A 138 21.40 4.27 23.89
CA THR A 138 21.81 5.28 24.87
C THR A 138 22.38 4.58 26.10
N SER A 139 23.24 5.26 26.87
CA SER A 139 23.63 4.75 28.19
C SER A 139 22.40 4.55 29.05
N THR A 140 22.38 3.45 29.80
CA THR A 140 21.49 3.25 30.94
C THR A 140 21.97 4.04 32.14
#